data_AF-A0A9D7HW16-F1
#
_entry.id   AF-A0A9D7HW16-F1
#
_cell.length_a   1.000
_cell.length_b   1.000
_cell.length_c   1.000
_cell.angle_alpha   90.00
_cell.angle_beta   90.00
_cell.angle_gamma   90.00
#
_symmetry.space_group_name_H-M   'P 1'
#
loop_
_entity.id
_entity.type
_entity.pdbx_description
1 polymer ?
#
loop_
_entity_poly.entity_id
_entity_poly.type
_entity_poly.pdbx_seq_one_letter_code
_entity_poly.pdbx_strand_id
1 'polypeptide(L)'
;MSGLEILVNLAGVLGLALSILVFILTRWERRRRLTLVLVKGDTSKFPKEIEGREEDQELIVLQIVNEGARPLIIDAESLQISVNQRSIRRHDCDWLGIDSIPVPLNPRTSCNVALYLESFEELSGLIEHSDLRKVDSPEECVFIVKASVKNIEGKKYATRHDFQYSALVSEFWNRNG
;
A
#
# COMPACT_ATOMS: atom_id res chain seq x y z
N MET A 1 -2.14 -58.68 8.39
CA MET A 1 -1.45 -57.58 7.68
C MET A 1 0.02 -57.67 8.02
N SER A 2 0.87 -57.83 7.01
CA SER A 2 2.32 -57.90 7.20
C SER A 2 2.88 -56.53 7.61
N GLY A 3 3.96 -56.48 8.39
CA GLY A 3 4.59 -55.19 8.78
C GLY A 3 5.03 -54.34 7.57
N LEU A 4 5.27 -55.00 6.43
CA LEU A 4 5.59 -54.36 5.16
C LEU A 4 4.39 -53.60 4.57
N GLU A 5 3.18 -54.16 4.62
CA GLU A 5 1.95 -53.49 4.17
C GLU A 5 1.67 -52.22 4.97
N ILE A 6 1.94 -52.23 6.28
CA ILE A 6 1.76 -51.06 7.15
C ILE A 6 2.74 -49.95 6.75
N LEU A 7 4.03 -50.28 6.54
CA LEU A 7 5.05 -49.32 6.11
C LEU A 7 4.74 -48.69 4.75
N VAL A 8 4.29 -49.50 3.78
CA VAL A 8 3.94 -49.01 2.44
C VAL A 8 2.73 -48.08 2.50
N ASN A 9 1.69 -48.44 3.27
CA ASN A 9 0.52 -47.57 3.46
C ASN A 9 0.89 -46.26 4.17
N LEU A 10 1.76 -46.32 5.18
CA LEU A 10 2.24 -45.12 5.88
C LEU A 10 3.03 -44.19 4.93
N ALA A 11 3.91 -44.76 4.12
CA ALA A 11 4.69 -44.02 3.13
C ALA A 11 3.79 -43.37 2.06
N GLY A 12 2.74 -44.08 1.61
CA GLY A 12 1.75 -43.54 0.68
C GLY A 12 0.98 -42.34 1.26
N VAL A 13 0.52 -42.44 2.51
CA VAL A 13 -0.20 -41.35 3.19
C VAL A 13 0.72 -40.14 3.43
N LEU A 14 1.97 -40.37 3.84
CA LEU A 14 2.96 -39.30 4.00
C LEU A 14 3.28 -38.61 2.68
N GLY A 15 3.43 -39.37 1.59
CA GLY A 15 3.64 -38.82 0.25
C GLY A 15 2.47 -37.96 -0.23
N LEU A 16 1.24 -38.41 0.02
CA LEU A 16 0.03 -37.63 -0.28
C LEU A 16 -0.03 -36.34 0.54
N ALA A 17 0.22 -36.42 1.85
CA ALA A 17 0.22 -35.25 2.73
C ALA A 17 1.28 -34.23 2.30
N LEU A 18 2.49 -34.69 1.94
CA LEU A 18 3.56 -33.83 1.43
C LEU A 18 3.14 -33.16 0.12
N SER A 19 2.55 -33.91 -0.82
CA SER A 19 2.07 -33.37 -2.10
C SER A 19 1.02 -32.27 -1.90
N ILE A 20 0.05 -32.49 -1.01
CA ILE A 20 -0.97 -31.49 -0.67
C ILE A 20 -0.31 -30.26 -0.03
N LEU A 21 0.65 -30.45 0.87
CA LEU A 21 1.34 -29.34 1.53
C LEU A 21 2.15 -28.52 0.52
N VAL A 22 2.90 -29.16 -0.37
CA VAL A 22 3.63 -28.46 -1.45
C VAL A 22 2.66 -27.73 -2.39
N PHE A 23 1.53 -28.34 -2.74
CA PHE A 23 0.50 -27.70 -3.56
C PHE A 23 -0.08 -26.46 -2.88
N ILE A 24 -0.41 -26.53 -1.59
CA ILE A 24 -0.91 -25.39 -0.82
C ILE A 24 0.14 -24.28 -0.77
N LEU A 25 1.40 -24.60 -0.46
CA LEU A 25 2.49 -23.63 -0.39
C LEU A 25 2.72 -22.94 -1.74
N THR A 26 2.85 -23.71 -2.83
CA THR A 26 3.03 -23.14 -4.17
C THR A 26 1.81 -22.36 -4.64
N ARG A 27 0.60 -22.79 -4.31
CA ARG A 27 -0.63 -22.04 -4.59
C ARG A 27 -0.64 -20.71 -3.84
N TRP A 28 -0.16 -20.69 -2.59
CA TRP A 28 -0.12 -19.50 -1.75
C TRP A 28 0.98 -18.51 -2.17
N GLU A 29 2.12 -19.01 -2.62
CA GLU A 29 3.24 -18.24 -3.17
C GLU A 29 2.92 -17.64 -4.55
N ARG A 30 2.15 -18.37 -5.38
CA ARG A 30 1.65 -17.86 -6.68
C ARG A 30 0.56 -16.80 -6.56
N ARG A 31 0.02 -16.53 -5.37
CA ARG A 31 -0.96 -15.44 -5.23
C ARG A 31 -0.26 -14.12 -5.47
N ARG A 32 -0.85 -13.30 -6.33
CA ARG A 32 -0.47 -11.90 -6.52
C ARG A 32 -0.56 -11.19 -5.17
N ARG A 33 0.60 -10.83 -4.60
CA ARG A 33 0.73 -10.04 -3.38
C ARG A 33 1.20 -8.66 -3.79
N LEU A 34 0.42 -7.66 -3.43
CA LEU A 34 0.78 -6.27 -3.60
C LEU A 34 0.64 -5.62 -2.23
N THR A 35 1.69 -4.94 -1.82
CA THR A 35 1.79 -4.23 -0.55
C THR A 35 1.84 -2.75 -0.84
N LEU A 36 1.07 -2.00 -0.08
CA LEU A 36 0.99 -0.55 -0.12
C LEU A 36 1.61 -0.02 1.16
N VAL A 37 2.60 0.87 1.03
CA VAL A 37 3.29 1.51 2.15
C VAL A 37 3.19 3.01 1.97
N LEU A 38 2.74 3.71 3.01
CA LEU A 38 2.72 5.16 3.05
C LEU A 38 3.94 5.66 3.81
N VAL A 39 4.66 6.61 3.22
CA VAL A 39 5.83 7.26 3.81
C VAL A 39 5.80 8.76 3.52
N LYS A 40 6.31 9.56 4.45
CA LYS A 40 6.65 10.95 4.16
C LYS A 40 7.84 10.97 3.20
N GLY A 41 7.81 11.86 2.23
CA GLY A 41 8.89 12.04 1.27
C GLY A 41 8.94 13.47 0.74
N ASP A 42 9.79 13.66 -0.24
CA ASP A 42 10.04 14.94 -0.90
C ASP A 42 9.99 14.77 -2.42
N THR A 43 10.05 15.90 -3.11
CA THR A 43 10.05 15.98 -4.57
C THR A 43 11.27 15.34 -5.23
N SER A 44 12.36 15.04 -4.49
CA SER A 44 13.58 14.43 -5.04
C SER A 44 13.34 13.07 -5.73
N LYS A 45 12.28 12.37 -5.33
CA LYS A 45 11.88 11.07 -5.91
C LYS A 45 11.17 11.18 -7.26
N PHE A 46 10.81 12.40 -7.70
CA PHE A 46 10.02 12.64 -8.90
C PHE A 46 10.63 13.73 -9.81
N PRO A 47 11.92 13.63 -10.18
CA PRO A 47 12.66 14.72 -10.84
C PRO A 47 12.06 15.13 -12.20
N LYS A 48 11.44 14.19 -12.92
CA LYS A 48 10.82 14.45 -14.23
C LYS A 48 9.54 15.29 -14.16
N GLU A 49 8.87 15.27 -13.01
CA GLU A 49 7.55 15.91 -12.83
C GLU A 49 7.65 17.24 -12.08
N ILE A 50 8.80 17.49 -11.44
CA ILE A 50 9.13 18.74 -10.72
C ILE A 50 10.08 19.65 -11.51
N GLU A 51 10.48 19.27 -12.73
CA GLU A 51 11.35 20.10 -13.58
C GLU A 51 10.73 21.51 -13.78
N GLY A 52 11.32 22.52 -13.13
CA GLY A 52 10.84 23.92 -13.13
C GLY A 52 9.87 24.32 -12.01
N ARG A 53 9.65 23.48 -11.00
CA ARG A 53 8.86 23.79 -9.78
C ARG A 53 9.78 23.92 -8.56
N GLU A 54 9.27 24.46 -7.45
CA GLU A 54 10.03 24.54 -6.20
C GLU A 54 10.51 23.15 -5.75
N GLU A 55 11.82 23.05 -5.55
CA GLU A 55 12.46 21.92 -4.86
C GLU A 55 12.13 22.08 -3.35
N ASP A 56 11.82 20.99 -2.65
CA ASP A 56 11.51 20.92 -1.20
C ASP A 56 10.05 21.01 -0.73
N GLN A 57 9.07 20.61 -1.56
CA GLN A 57 7.70 20.41 -1.06
C GLN A 57 7.53 19.05 -0.39
N GLU A 58 6.83 19.04 0.76
CA GLU A 58 6.52 17.80 1.50
C GLU A 58 5.46 16.97 0.76
N LEU A 59 5.74 15.68 0.61
CA LEU A 59 4.89 14.74 -0.11
C LEU A 59 4.45 13.58 0.78
N ILE A 60 3.23 13.10 0.52
CA ILE A 60 2.80 11.77 0.96
C ILE A 60 3.09 10.81 -0.18
N VAL A 61 4.03 9.90 0.05
CA VAL A 61 4.45 8.92 -0.94
C VAL A 61 3.79 7.59 -0.64
N LEU A 62 3.02 7.09 -1.59
CA LEU A 62 2.52 5.73 -1.63
C LEU A 62 3.49 4.86 -2.44
N GLN A 63 4.24 4.04 -1.74
CA GLN A 63 5.07 3.01 -2.35
C GLN A 63 4.23 1.75 -2.61
N ILE A 64 4.14 1.35 -3.87
CA ILE A 64 3.42 0.18 -4.33
C ILE A 64 4.44 -0.93 -4.64
N VAL A 65 4.40 -2.03 -3.90
CA VAL A 65 5.37 -3.12 -3.99
C VAL A 65 4.69 -4.40 -4.47
N ASN A 66 5.14 -4.99 -5.57
CA ASN A 66 4.70 -6.32 -6.00
C ASN A 66 5.53 -7.41 -5.30
N GLU A 67 5.08 -7.87 -4.14
CA GLU A 67 5.66 -9.02 -3.43
C GLU A 67 5.28 -10.39 -4.04
N GLY A 68 4.39 -10.39 -5.05
CA GLY A 68 3.91 -11.61 -5.67
C GLY A 68 4.92 -12.24 -6.62
N ALA A 69 4.70 -13.52 -6.94
CA ALA A 69 5.49 -14.25 -7.92
C ALA A 69 5.10 -13.97 -9.39
N ARG A 70 4.18 -13.03 -9.66
CA ARG A 70 3.65 -12.75 -11.01
C ARG A 70 3.55 -11.24 -11.28
N PRO A 71 3.78 -10.80 -12.53
CA PRO A 71 3.51 -9.42 -12.93
C PRO A 71 2.05 -9.04 -12.67
N LEU A 72 1.82 -7.78 -12.31
CA LEU A 72 0.50 -7.25 -12.01
C LEU A 72 0.29 -5.92 -12.73
N ILE A 73 -0.83 -5.78 -13.41
CA ILE A 73 -1.24 -4.51 -14.02
C ILE A 73 -2.18 -3.82 -13.04
N ILE A 74 -1.74 -2.66 -12.57
CA ILE A 74 -2.46 -1.82 -11.61
C ILE A 74 -3.42 -0.93 -12.40
N ASP A 75 -4.64 -0.78 -11.89
CA ASP A 75 -5.57 0.22 -12.38
C ASP A 75 -5.30 1.55 -11.65
N ALA A 76 -4.58 2.46 -12.30
CA ALA A 76 -4.20 3.75 -11.72
C ALA A 76 -5.41 4.62 -11.34
N GLU A 77 -6.54 4.48 -12.05
CA GLU A 77 -7.78 5.22 -11.78
C GLU A 77 -8.44 4.78 -10.47
N SER A 78 -8.18 3.54 -10.05
CA SER A 78 -8.72 2.99 -8.80
C SER A 78 -7.93 3.39 -7.54
N LEU A 79 -6.86 4.15 -7.72
CA LEU A 79 -5.97 4.55 -6.64
C LEU A 79 -6.66 5.57 -5.74
N GLN A 80 -6.64 5.29 -4.43
CA GLN A 80 -7.25 6.15 -3.44
C GLN A 80 -6.52 6.09 -2.10
N ILE A 81 -6.45 7.23 -1.43
CA ILE A 81 -6.05 7.36 -0.03
C ILE A 81 -7.27 7.80 0.77
N SER A 82 -7.56 7.08 1.86
CA SER A 82 -8.71 7.33 2.73
C SER A 82 -8.23 7.71 4.12
N VAL A 83 -8.86 8.75 4.66
CA VAL A 83 -8.63 9.26 6.01
C VAL A 83 -10.00 9.52 6.62
N ASN A 84 -10.28 8.95 7.80
CA ASN A 84 -11.62 8.97 8.41
C ASN A 84 -12.71 8.48 7.43
N GLN A 85 -13.69 9.34 7.11
CA GLN A 85 -14.77 9.07 6.16
C GLN A 85 -14.54 9.72 4.77
N ARG A 86 -13.42 10.42 4.58
CA ARG A 86 -13.07 11.06 3.30
C ARG A 86 -12.11 10.17 2.51
N SER A 87 -12.19 10.26 1.20
CA SER A 87 -11.32 9.53 0.27
C SER A 87 -10.84 10.47 -0.81
N ILE A 88 -9.53 10.55 -0.97
CA ILE A 88 -8.82 11.31 -1.99
C ILE A 88 -8.51 10.34 -3.13
N ARG A 89 -8.98 10.65 -4.32
CA ARG A 89 -8.84 9.88 -5.55
C ARG A 89 -7.93 10.61 -6.52
N ARG A 90 -7.57 9.92 -7.61
CA ARG A 90 -6.74 10.46 -8.68
C ARG A 90 -7.17 11.85 -9.17
N HIS A 91 -8.47 12.08 -9.35
CA HIS A 91 -8.97 13.34 -9.94
C HIS A 91 -9.22 14.45 -8.93
N ASP A 92 -8.99 14.21 -7.63
CA ASP A 92 -9.27 15.20 -6.60
C ASP A 92 -8.08 16.18 -6.42
N CYS A 93 -6.87 15.78 -6.79
CA CYS A 93 -5.65 16.60 -6.75
C CYS A 93 -4.61 16.14 -7.79
N ASP A 94 -3.51 16.88 -7.88
CA ASP A 94 -2.36 16.49 -8.70
C ASP A 94 -1.59 15.36 -8.01
N TRP A 95 -1.51 14.21 -8.70
CA TRP A 95 -0.71 13.06 -8.29
C TRP A 95 0.59 13.02 -9.07
N LEU A 96 1.69 12.81 -8.35
CA LEU A 96 3.00 12.56 -8.89
C LEU A 96 3.24 11.05 -9.09
N GLY A 97 3.94 10.67 -10.15
CA GLY A 97 4.35 9.31 -10.47
C GLY A 97 3.24 8.40 -11.02
N ILE A 98 1.99 8.87 -11.07
CA ILE A 98 0.84 8.03 -11.41
C ILE A 98 0.85 7.58 -12.88
N ASP A 99 1.26 8.46 -13.79
CA ASP A 99 1.42 8.15 -15.22
C ASP A 99 2.72 7.40 -15.50
N SER A 100 3.64 7.39 -14.54
CA SER A 100 4.92 6.70 -14.59
C SER A 100 4.86 5.28 -14.00
N ILE A 101 3.67 4.77 -13.62
CA ILE A 101 3.52 3.42 -13.10
C ILE A 101 3.89 2.40 -14.20
N PRO A 102 4.83 1.48 -13.96
CA PRO A 102 5.21 0.49 -14.95
C PRO A 102 4.06 -0.50 -15.21
N VAL A 103 3.78 -0.76 -16.49
CA VAL A 103 2.74 -1.69 -16.93
C VAL A 103 3.40 -2.83 -17.73
N PRO A 104 3.48 -4.07 -17.18
CA PRO A 104 3.08 -4.49 -15.83
C PRO A 104 4.12 -4.15 -14.75
N LEU A 105 3.66 -4.04 -13.49
CA LEU A 105 4.54 -4.01 -12.33
C LEU A 105 5.11 -5.42 -12.09
N ASN A 106 6.40 -5.58 -12.35
CA ASN A 106 7.07 -6.88 -12.29
C ASN A 106 7.22 -7.41 -10.86
N PRO A 107 7.34 -8.74 -10.67
CA PRO A 107 7.62 -9.34 -9.37
C PRO A 107 8.83 -8.69 -8.68
N ARG A 108 8.73 -8.46 -7.38
CA ARG A 108 9.78 -7.87 -6.52
C ARG A 108 10.23 -6.46 -6.93
N THR A 109 9.41 -5.76 -7.71
CA THR A 109 9.64 -4.36 -8.05
C THR A 109 8.67 -3.46 -7.30
N SER A 110 9.03 -2.19 -7.20
CA SER A 110 8.20 -1.16 -6.59
C SER A 110 8.14 0.08 -7.47
N CYS A 111 7.02 0.79 -7.41
CA CYS A 111 6.91 2.15 -7.90
C CYS A 111 6.39 3.07 -6.79
N ASN A 112 6.65 4.36 -6.94
CA ASN A 112 6.17 5.38 -6.04
C ASN A 112 5.14 6.22 -6.79
N VAL A 113 4.05 6.53 -6.11
CA VAL A 113 3.19 7.65 -6.47
C VAL A 113 3.08 8.56 -5.26
N ALA A 114 2.83 9.84 -5.48
CA ALA A 114 2.74 10.78 -4.39
C ALA A 114 1.68 11.84 -4.64
N LEU A 115 1.33 12.55 -3.59
CA LEU A 115 0.56 13.78 -3.66
C LEU A 115 1.15 14.77 -2.67
N TYR A 116 0.89 16.05 -2.89
CA TYR A 116 1.35 17.12 -2.01
C TYR A 116 0.67 17.01 -0.65
N LEU A 117 1.44 17.21 0.42
CA LEU A 117 0.93 17.14 1.78
C LEU A 117 -0.17 18.17 2.01
N GLU A 118 0.00 19.39 1.49
CA GLU A 118 -1.01 20.44 1.58
C GLU A 118 -2.36 19.99 0.97
N SER A 119 -2.34 19.45 -0.25
CA SER A 119 -3.54 18.92 -0.90
C SER A 119 -4.16 17.76 -0.13
N PHE A 120 -3.34 16.93 0.52
CA PHE A 120 -3.86 15.88 1.39
C PHE A 120 -4.63 16.45 2.56
N GLU A 121 -4.02 17.36 3.30
CA GLU A 121 -4.61 17.95 4.51
C GLU A 121 -5.90 18.72 4.20
N GLU A 122 -5.93 19.43 3.07
CA GLU A 122 -7.10 20.14 2.57
C GLU A 122 -8.23 19.17 2.23
N LEU A 123 -7.98 18.20 1.34
CA LEU A 123 -9.02 17.28 0.85
C LEU A 123 -9.50 16.28 1.90
N SER A 124 -8.63 15.91 2.84
CA SER A 124 -8.99 15.07 3.98
C SER A 124 -9.83 15.82 5.01
N GLY A 125 -9.98 17.15 4.89
CA GLY A 125 -10.74 17.97 5.83
C GLY A 125 -10.06 18.12 7.19
N LEU A 126 -8.77 17.83 7.27
CA LEU A 126 -7.99 18.01 8.50
C LEU A 126 -7.79 19.50 8.80
N ILE A 127 -7.73 20.33 7.75
CA ILE A 127 -7.58 21.80 7.85
C ILE A 127 -8.90 22.49 8.23
N GLU A 128 -10.08 21.89 8.00
CA GLU A 128 -11.37 22.47 8.44
C GLU A 128 -11.48 22.58 9.98
N HIS A 129 -10.53 22.01 10.73
CA HIS A 129 -10.43 22.10 12.18
C HIS A 129 -9.15 22.77 12.69
N SER A 130 -8.40 23.49 11.85
CA SER A 130 -7.20 24.19 12.29
C SER A 130 -7.49 25.49 13.05
N ASP A 131 -8.27 25.39 14.13
CA ASP A 131 -7.87 25.99 15.40
C ASP A 131 -7.09 24.89 16.16
N LEU A 132 -5.97 24.40 15.57
CA LEU A 132 -5.06 23.42 16.22
C LEU A 132 -4.55 23.93 17.58
N ARG A 133 -4.75 25.22 17.88
CA ARG A 133 -4.48 25.90 19.15
C ARG A 133 -5.52 25.64 20.25
N LYS A 134 -6.68 25.04 19.92
CA LYS A 134 -7.79 24.71 20.86
C LYS A 134 -7.91 23.23 21.17
N VAL A 135 -7.00 22.41 20.65
CA VAL A 135 -7.04 20.97 20.89
C VAL A 135 -6.47 20.70 22.28
N ASP A 136 -7.34 20.24 23.19
CA ASP A 136 -6.98 19.96 24.58
C ASP A 136 -6.08 18.71 24.73
N SER A 137 -6.05 17.83 23.71
CA SER A 137 -5.22 16.62 23.70
C SER A 137 -4.56 16.34 22.34
N PRO A 138 -3.23 16.14 22.29
CA PRO A 138 -2.51 15.87 21.04
C PRO A 138 -2.94 14.56 20.34
N GLU A 139 -3.63 13.66 21.04
CA GLU A 139 -4.18 12.42 20.48
C GLU A 139 -5.36 12.66 19.51
N GLU A 140 -6.07 13.78 19.66
CA GLU A 140 -7.21 14.14 18.79
C GLU A 140 -6.77 14.59 17.39
N CYS A 141 -5.48 14.89 17.22
CA CYS A 141 -4.87 15.26 15.94
C CYS A 141 -4.25 14.06 15.21
N VAL A 142 -4.49 12.83 15.67
CA VAL A 142 -3.94 11.61 15.07
C VAL A 142 -5.00 10.88 14.25
N PHE A 143 -4.75 10.73 12.95
CA PHE A 143 -5.70 10.20 11.99
C PHE A 143 -5.24 8.88 11.41
N ILE A 144 -6.18 7.95 11.22
CA ILE A 144 -5.90 6.67 10.57
C ILE A 144 -5.99 6.86 9.05
N VAL A 145 -4.88 6.56 8.37
CA VAL A 145 -4.72 6.68 6.93
C VAL A 145 -4.59 5.30 6.29
N LYS A 146 -5.36 5.08 5.22
CA LYS A 146 -5.39 3.82 4.46
C LYS A 146 -5.26 4.12 2.98
N ALA A 147 -4.35 3.45 2.30
CA ALA A 147 -4.30 3.49 0.83
C ALA A 147 -4.89 2.22 0.25
N SER A 148 -5.50 2.32 -0.93
CA SER A 148 -5.92 1.15 -1.69
C SER A 148 -5.88 1.37 -3.19
N VAL A 149 -5.70 0.27 -3.92
CA VAL A 149 -5.68 0.25 -5.39
C VAL A 149 -6.23 -1.09 -5.88
N LYS A 150 -6.81 -1.13 -7.08
CA LYS A 150 -7.24 -2.36 -7.74
C LYS A 150 -6.26 -2.74 -8.83
N ASN A 151 -6.22 -4.02 -9.17
CA ASN A 151 -5.67 -4.45 -10.46
C ASN A 151 -6.76 -4.37 -11.54
N ILE A 152 -6.37 -4.55 -12.80
CA ILE A 152 -7.30 -4.60 -13.95
C ILE A 152 -8.34 -5.73 -13.88
N GLU A 153 -8.13 -6.72 -13.01
CA GLU A 153 -9.09 -7.82 -12.76
C GLU A 153 -10.10 -7.46 -11.64
N GLY A 154 -10.05 -6.23 -11.12
CA GLY A 154 -10.94 -5.74 -10.07
C GLY A 154 -10.58 -6.17 -8.65
N LYS A 155 -9.50 -6.94 -8.46
CA LYS A 155 -9.02 -7.32 -7.13
C LYS A 155 -8.44 -6.10 -6.41
N LYS A 156 -9.03 -5.76 -5.26
CA LYS A 156 -8.59 -4.67 -4.39
C LYS A 156 -7.40 -5.10 -3.51
N TYR A 157 -6.43 -4.20 -3.40
CA TYR A 157 -5.29 -4.24 -2.51
C TYR A 157 -5.35 -3.01 -1.62
N ALA A 158 -5.06 -3.16 -0.33
CA ALA A 158 -5.07 -2.08 0.65
C ALA A 158 -3.82 -2.17 1.53
N THR A 159 -3.50 -1.09 2.23
CA THR A 159 -2.46 -1.10 3.27
C THR A 159 -2.74 -2.21 4.28
N ARG A 160 -1.71 -2.98 4.64
CA ARG A 160 -1.86 -4.09 5.63
C ARG A 160 -2.03 -3.57 7.04
N HIS A 161 -1.46 -2.41 7.33
CA HIS A 161 -1.49 -1.77 8.63
C HIS A 161 -2.18 -0.41 8.52
N ASP A 162 -2.75 -0.01 9.64
CA ASP A 162 -3.30 1.32 9.83
C ASP A 162 -2.12 2.28 10.03
N PHE A 163 -1.91 3.18 9.08
CA PHE A 163 -0.94 4.26 9.23
C PHE A 163 -1.58 5.37 10.05
N GLN A 164 -0.80 6.00 10.92
CA GLN A 164 -1.23 7.15 11.70
C GLN A 164 -0.57 8.40 11.14
N TYR A 165 -1.35 9.47 11.03
CA TYR A 165 -0.90 10.80 10.63
C TYR A 165 -1.17 11.79 11.76
N SER A 166 -0.17 12.54 12.19
CA SER A 166 -0.38 13.67 13.11
C SER A 166 -0.46 14.97 12.34
N ALA A 167 -1.60 15.66 12.44
CA ALA A 167 -1.74 17.01 11.91
C ALA A 167 -0.98 18.08 12.72
N LEU A 168 -0.47 17.75 13.92
CA LEU A 168 0.29 18.69 14.75
C LEU A 168 1.75 18.82 14.32
N VAL A 169 2.35 17.71 13.91
CA VAL A 169 3.77 17.64 13.52
C VAL A 169 3.96 17.29 12.05
N SER A 170 2.87 17.06 11.31
CA SER A 170 2.89 16.69 9.89
C SER A 170 3.74 15.43 9.64
N GLU A 171 3.55 14.41 10.47
CA GLU A 171 4.31 13.15 10.43
C GLU A 171 3.42 11.92 10.29
N PHE A 172 3.98 10.90 9.61
CA PHE A 172 3.39 9.58 9.44
C PHE A 172 4.19 8.54 10.21
N TRP A 173 3.49 7.65 10.91
CA TRP A 173 4.10 6.45 11.46
C TRP A 173 3.18 5.23 11.31
N ASN A 174 3.79 4.05 11.33
CA ASN A 174 3.05 2.80 11.35
C ASN A 174 2.66 2.51 12.81
N ARG A 175 1.38 2.22 13.06
CA ARG A 175 0.89 1.90 14.42
C ARG A 175 1.58 0.68 15.04
N ASN A 176 2.19 -0.19 14.22
CA ASN A 176 2.86 -1.42 14.66
C ASN A 176 4.39 -1.38 14.46
N GLY A 177 4.98 -0.21 14.26
CA GLY A 177 6.43 0.00 14.11
C GLY A 177 7.10 0.36 15.42
#